data_AF-A0A1A8RDV4-F1
#
_entry.id   AF-A0A1A8RDV4-F1
#
_cell.length_a   1.000
_cell.length_b   1.000
_cell.length_c   1.000
_cell.angle_alpha   90.00
_cell.angle_beta   90.00
_cell.angle_gamma   90.00
#
_symmetry.space_group_name_H-M   'P 1'
#
loop_
_entity.id
_entity.type
_entity.pdbx_description
1 polymer ?
#
loop_
_entity_poly.entity_id
_entity_poly.type
_entity_poly.pdbx_seq_one_letter_code
_entity_poly.pdbx_strand_id
1 'polypeptide(L)'
;GKRDAQPKHGGWCFTHHYGVYTTGSNQIISVKKNLQKIRVQLDYDRGDVSFYNSEDMSHLYTHRDTFTEKLFPYFSVYPAGAAKTSQIKIC
;
A
#
# COMPACT_ATOMS: atom_id res chain seq x y z
N GLY A 1 -3.28 10.16 -17.74
CA GLY A 1 -1.99 10.50 -17.10
C GLY A 1 -1.49 9.30 -16.33
N LYS A 2 -0.23 8.92 -16.50
CA LYS A 2 0.40 7.82 -15.76
C LYS A 2 0.46 8.24 -14.29
N ARG A 3 -0.37 7.65 -13.43
CA ARG A 3 -0.34 7.91 -11.98
C ARG A 3 0.68 6.96 -11.37
N ASP A 4 1.95 7.31 -11.49
CA ASP A 4 3.02 6.58 -10.83
C ASP A 4 2.94 6.93 -9.33
N ALA A 5 2.48 5.97 -8.52
CA ALA A 5 2.33 6.14 -7.07
C ALA A 5 3.68 6.01 -6.35
N GLN A 6 4.71 6.69 -6.89
CA GLN A 6 6.09 6.62 -6.44
C GLN A 6 6.39 7.71 -5.41
N PRO A 7 7.37 7.48 -4.51
CA PRO A 7 7.78 8.46 -3.50
C PRO A 7 8.12 9.82 -4.09
N LYS A 8 8.82 9.85 -5.23
CA LYS A 8 9.17 11.08 -5.97
C LYS A 8 7.96 11.92 -6.45
N HIS A 9 6.76 11.37 -6.39
CA HIS A 9 5.49 12.02 -6.73
C HIS A 9 4.56 12.15 -5.51
N GLY A 10 5.10 11.99 -4.30
CA GLY A 10 4.33 12.06 -3.04
C GLY A 10 3.47 10.83 -2.78
N GLY A 11 3.76 9.69 -3.42
CA GLY A 11 3.02 8.45 -3.26
C GLY A 11 3.84 7.35 -2.59
N TRP A 12 3.43 6.91 -1.41
CA TRP A 12 4.02 5.75 -0.73
C TRP A 12 2.99 4.61 -0.67
N CYS A 13 2.77 3.98 -1.82
CA CYS A 13 1.68 3.02 -1.99
C CYS A 13 2.14 1.57 -1.91
N PHE A 14 1.22 0.72 -1.43
CA PHE A 14 1.23 -0.72 -1.56
C PHE A 14 -0.03 -1.10 -2.34
N THR A 15 0.12 -1.80 -3.46
CA THR A 15 -0.95 -2.03 -4.42
C THR A 15 -1.16 -3.53 -4.65
N HIS A 16 -2.38 -3.89 -5.04
CA HIS A 16 -2.75 -5.25 -5.41
C HIS A 16 -3.47 -5.22 -6.76
N HIS A 17 -2.96 -5.98 -7.73
CA HIS A 17 -3.51 -6.03 -9.08
C HIS A 17 -3.32 -7.43 -9.67
N TYR A 18 -4.41 -8.05 -10.13
CA TYR A 18 -4.44 -9.42 -10.66
C TYR A 18 -3.71 -10.46 -9.78
N GLY A 19 -3.89 -10.40 -8.46
CA GLY A 19 -3.26 -11.35 -7.52
C GLY A 19 -1.81 -11.02 -7.16
N VAL A 20 -1.22 -9.98 -7.76
CA VAL A 20 0.15 -9.56 -7.52
C VAL A 20 0.16 -8.35 -6.61
N TYR A 21 0.99 -8.39 -5.57
CA TYR A 21 1.23 -7.28 -4.67
C TYR A 21 2.50 -6.55 -5.10
N THR A 22 2.42 -5.22 -5.23
CA THR A 22 3.57 -4.40 -5.61
C THR A 22 3.67 -3.12 -4.82
N THR A 23 4.86 -2.55 -4.74
CA THR A 23 5.07 -1.18 -4.27
C THR A 23 4.66 -0.17 -5.34
N GLY A 24 4.55 1.10 -4.96
CA GLY A 24 4.39 2.22 -5.90
C GLY A 24 5.48 2.32 -6.99
N SER A 25 6.65 1.71 -6.78
CA SER A 25 7.73 1.60 -7.77
C SER A 25 7.67 0.32 -8.61
N ASN A 26 6.55 -0.42 -8.57
CA ASN A 26 6.32 -1.70 -9.25
C ASN A 26 7.27 -2.83 -8.80
N GLN A 27 7.85 -2.74 -7.60
CA GLN A 27 8.58 -3.87 -7.00
C GLN A 27 7.58 -4.94 -6.55
N ILE A 28 7.74 -6.18 -7.00
CA ILE A 28 6.89 -7.31 -6.59
C ILE A 28 7.20 -7.68 -5.15
N ILE A 29 6.14 -7.79 -4.33
CA ILE A 29 6.23 -8.21 -2.93
C ILE A 29 5.65 -9.62 -2.82
N SER A 30 6.47 -10.55 -2.34
CA SER A 30 6.03 -11.92 -2.08
C SER A 30 5.20 -11.97 -0.79
N VAL A 31 3.97 -12.43 -0.90
CA VAL A 31 3.08 -12.65 0.24
C VAL A 31 2.75 -14.13 0.36
N LYS A 32 2.71 -14.66 1.58
CA LYS A 32 2.45 -16.08 1.82
C LYS A 32 0.99 -16.48 1.56
N LYS A 33 0.07 -15.53 1.74
CA LYS A 33 -1.38 -15.70 1.56
C LYS A 33 -2.02 -14.39 1.11
N ASN A 34 -3.21 -14.48 0.53
CA ASN A 34 -3.98 -13.30 0.16
C ASN A 34 -4.37 -12.49 1.40
N LEU A 35 -4.09 -11.19 1.37
CA LEU A 35 -4.29 -10.28 2.49
C LEU A 35 -5.77 -9.89 2.59
N GLN A 36 -6.39 -10.12 3.75
CA GLN A 36 -7.77 -9.67 4.03
C GLN A 36 -7.80 -8.29 4.71
N LYS A 37 -6.76 -7.99 5.49
CA LYS A 37 -6.61 -6.73 6.22
C LYS A 37 -5.15 -6.32 6.24
N ILE A 38 -4.90 -5.07 5.85
CA ILE A 38 -3.57 -4.47 5.84
C ILE A 38 -3.53 -3.40 6.92
N ARG A 39 -2.50 -3.43 7.75
CA ARG A 39 -2.17 -2.32 8.66
C ARG A 39 -1.17 -1.42 7.97
N VAL A 40 -1.42 -0.13 8.00
CA VAL A 40 -0.50 0.92 7.54
C VAL A 40 -0.07 1.72 8.77
N GLN A 41 1.23 1.89 8.94
CA GLN A 41 1.81 2.66 10.04
C GLN A 41 2.72 3.73 9.47
N LEU A 42 2.48 4.98 9.89
CA LEU A 42 3.34 6.13 9.62
C LEU A 42 4.18 6.43 10.85
N ASP A 43 5.49 6.45 10.68
CA ASP A 43 6.43 7.08 11.61
C ASP A 43 7.02 8.29 10.87
N TYR A 44 6.45 9.46 11.15
CA TYR A 44 6.75 10.68 10.39
C TYR A 44 8.18 11.17 10.62
N ASP A 45 8.63 11.17 11.88
CA ASP A 45 9.95 11.67 12.26
C ASP A 45 11.07 10.77 11.73
N ARG A 46 10.82 9.45 11.68
CA ARG A 46 11.76 8.49 11.10
C ARG A 46 11.70 8.41 9.58
N GLY A 47 10.61 8.90 8.98
CA GLY A 47 10.42 8.83 7.54
C GLY A 47 9.90 7.49 7.04
N ASP A 48 9.29 6.66 7.90
CA ASP A 48 8.85 5.31 7.54
C ASP A 48 7.33 5.27 7.25
N VAL A 49 6.96 4.65 6.12
CA VAL A 49 5.59 4.13 5.89
C VAL A 49 5.65 2.62 5.79
N SER A 50 5.14 1.93 6.81
CA SER A 50 5.23 0.48 6.95
C SER A 50 3.89 -0.22 6.76
N PHE A 51 3.90 -1.32 6.02
CA PHE A 51 2.75 -2.16 5.69
C PHE A 51 2.91 -3.54 6.34
N TYR A 52 1.84 -4.02 6.96
CA TYR A 52 1.82 -5.31 7.64
C TYR A 52 0.57 -6.11 7.27
N ASN A 53 0.71 -7.43 7.25
CA ASN A 53 -0.45 -8.31 7.32
C ASN A 53 -1.05 -8.17 8.73
N SER A 54 -2.29 -7.68 8.83
CA SER A 54 -2.89 -7.42 10.12
C SER A 54 -3.30 -8.69 10.88
N GLU A 55 -3.37 -9.85 10.22
CA GLU A 55 -3.79 -11.10 10.86
C GLU A 55 -2.69 -11.72 11.72
N ASP A 56 -1.46 -11.73 11.21
CA ASP A 56 -0.30 -12.36 11.87
C ASP A 56 0.81 -11.36 12.20
N MET A 57 0.55 -10.07 11.98
CA MET A 57 1.50 -8.97 12.21
C MET A 57 2.80 -9.08 11.41
N SER A 58 2.85 -9.93 10.38
CA SER A 58 4.03 -10.05 9.54
C SER A 58 4.27 -8.77 8.75
N HIS A 59 5.54 -8.36 8.70
CA HIS A 59 5.98 -7.22 7.90
C HIS A 59 5.90 -7.56 6.42
N LEU A 60 5.31 -6.64 5.64
CA LEU A 60 5.21 -6.76 4.18
C LEU A 60 6.23 -5.88 3.50
N TYR A 61 6.27 -4.59 3.88
CA TYR A 61 7.16 -3.61 3.25
C TYR A 61 7.26 -2.33 4.08
N THR A 62 8.40 -1.63 3.97
CA THR A 62 8.56 -0.27 4.50
C THR A 62 9.14 0.62 3.42
N HIS A 63 8.44 1.72 3.12
CA HIS A 63 9.03 2.84 2.39
C HIS A 63 9.78 3.74 3.36
N ARG A 64 10.90 4.30 2.91
CA ARG A 64 11.67 5.31 3.64
C ARG A 64 11.82 6.56 2.80
N ASP A 65 11.53 7.71 3.39
CA ASP A 65 11.68 9.00 2.74
C ASP A 65 11.80 10.13 3.77
N THR A 66 12.14 11.33 3.32
CA THR A 66 12.13 12.53 4.16
C THR A 66 10.84 13.29 3.91
N PHE A 67 9.91 13.26 4.86
CA PHE A 67 8.64 13.98 4.73
C PHE A 67 8.79 15.44 5.13
N THR A 68 8.49 16.33 4.19
CA THR A 68 8.53 17.80 4.41
C THR A 68 7.13 18.41 4.47
N GLU A 69 6.10 17.64 4.13
CA GLU A 69 4.72 18.11 4.00
C GLU A 69 3.76 17.18 4.74
N LYS A 70 2.56 17.70 5.03
CA LYS A 70 1.50 16.92 5.66
C LYS A 70 1.07 15.76 4.75
N LEU A 71 1.07 14.56 5.32
CA LEU A 71 0.62 13.35 4.62
C LEU A 71 -0.85 13.06 4.87
N PHE A 72 -1.49 12.44 3.88
CA PHE A 72 -2.87 12.00 3.94
C PHE A 72 -3.01 10.54 3.51
N PRO A 73 -3.89 9.75 4.14
CA PRO A 73 -4.23 8.43 3.64
C PRO A 73 -4.82 8.52 2.22
N TYR A 74 -4.34 7.67 1.33
CA TYR A 74 -4.82 7.56 -0.05
C TYR A 74 -5.32 6.15 -0.32
N PHE A 75 -6.52 6.04 -0.89
CA PHE A 75 -7.13 4.77 -1.27
C PHE A 75 -7.58 4.85 -2.73
N SER A 76 -7.28 3.82 -3.51
CA SER A 76 -7.73 3.71 -4.90
C SER A 76 -8.26 2.31 -5.15
N VAL A 77 -9.46 2.23 -5.73
CA VAL A 77 -10.10 0.98 -6.14
C VAL A 77 -10.40 1.09 -7.63
N TYR A 78 -9.98 0.09 -8.39
CA TYR A 78 -10.27 -0.01 -9.81
C TYR A 78 -11.33 -1.10 -10.06
N PRO A 79 -12.10 -1.00 -11.15
CA PRO A 79 -13.04 -2.05 -11.54
C PRO A 79 -12.31 -3.40 -11.69
N ALA A 80 -12.82 -4.46 -11.06
CA ALA A 80 -12.24 -5.81 -11.15
C ALA A 80 -12.79 -6.63 -12.33
N GLY A 81 -13.22 -5.97 -13.41
CA GLY A 81 -13.92 -6.61 -14.51
C GLY A 81 -15.22 -7.28 -14.02
N ALA A 82 -15.38 -8.57 -14.31
CA ALA A 82 -16.54 -9.37 -13.89
C ALA A 82 -16.45 -9.89 -12.43
N ALA A 83 -15.33 -9.69 -11.73
CA ALA A 83 -15.19 -10.15 -10.36
C ALA A 83 -15.99 -9.27 -9.39
N LYS A 84 -16.67 -9.88 -8.42
CA LYS A 84 -17.28 -9.15 -7.30
C LYS A 84 -16.16 -8.50 -6.48
N THR A 85 -16.21 -7.17 -6.36
CA THR A 85 -15.34 -6.43 -5.44
C THR A 85 -16.02 -6.31 -4.07
N SER A 86 -15.24 -6.55 -3.02
CA SER A 86 -15.63 -6.19 -1.66
C SER A 86 -15.34 -4.71 -1.44
N GLN A 87 -16.20 -4.01 -0.71
CA GLN A 87 -15.94 -2.63 -0.31
C GLN A 87 -14.68 -2.55 0.56
N ILE A 88 -13.82 -1.55 0.33
CA ILE A 88 -12.76 -1.21 1.28
C ILE A 88 -13.39 -0.56 2.50
N LYS A 89 -13.05 -1.06 3.69
CA LYS A 89 -13.47 -0.52 4.97
C LYS A 89 -12.25 -0.13 5.78
N ILE A 90 -12.29 1.05 6.38
CA ILE A 90 -11.32 1.49 7.39
C ILE A 90 -11.80 0.94 8.73
N CYS A 91 -10.90 0.33 9.50
CA CYS A 91 -11.17 -0.22 10.83
C CYS A 91 -10.59 0.69 11.91
#